data_AF-A0A0K3AWZ5-F1
#
_entry.id   AF-A0A0K3AWZ5-F1
#
_cell.length_a   1.000
_cell.length_b   1.000
_cell.length_c   1.000
_cell.angle_alpha   90.00
_cell.angle_beta   90.00
_cell.angle_gamma   90.00
#
_symmetry.space_group_name_H-M   'P 1'
#
loop_
_entity.id
_entity.type
_entity.pdbx_description
1 polymer ?
#
loop_
_entity_poly.entity_id
_entity_poly.type
_entity_poly.pdbx_seq_one_letter_code
_entity_poly.pdbx_strand_id
1 'polypeptide(L)'
;MRTMFGRCSPAFLCFWPIVVTFSFWQTLLVCWYLPFLAATGFTWLRVAGFLYARKMRKSLSHFQPRHEGVVNATSLRTLQTNIRTDQTSSSQLLQFAISTLFPASVRRQLTDEYTPNHRTLFKRVSIEFDVDQRNEREFLAVSFPHKGTLQDDMVLRDAQGQRLSALSYREYRVLAAKTLRLLLNAAYGTRRLPPAALHAEALALKEIVRFERYERHASETSSTKVLNALRALRLPYRNPAGPVYLGMAIDLVNKLSERYVVVVAVPVTGKRVLVHFERTEIPSFHREKGRVKSLFRMMVGSRPVQLNVSARNAVTCRSYHLYVRAPDYLYLGEVDTKPIEALISTWRQAGRDAFIRVRPRRGQSYFHLYGRLLKTSETKNMGATVKFFEVPPGSIGKSAIAAVAACLVVLAVGAVVTWAPTVADVDTQIVAFLLAVPGIAAAWLGLESRQGALFDGSLTARLSLLATFLISLGASTLMLLMHSGILRMNPKHVLVLLEADLAWTILALVSVAHAVYVCCVWWHRARYYRMLMTKPGDNSASMLSD
;
A
#
# COMPACT_ATOMS: atom_id res chain seq x y z
N MET A 1 57.73 8.47 82.76
CA MET A 1 56.96 7.69 83.74
C MET A 1 55.47 7.87 83.45
N ARG A 2 54.76 6.75 83.18
CA ARG A 2 53.32 6.49 83.41
C ARG A 2 52.26 7.39 82.72
N THR A 3 51.70 6.96 81.58
CA THR A 3 50.45 6.15 81.42
C THR A 3 49.14 6.90 81.69
N MET A 4 48.42 7.23 80.62
CA MET A 4 46.95 7.27 80.61
C MET A 4 46.44 6.59 79.33
N PHE A 5 46.08 5.32 79.46
CA PHE A 5 45.30 4.54 78.50
C PHE A 5 43.85 4.49 79.03
N GLY A 6 42.92 5.10 78.30
CA GLY A 6 41.48 5.01 78.51
C GLY A 6 40.86 4.09 77.46
N ARG A 7 40.08 3.12 77.93
CA ARG A 7 39.53 1.94 77.22
C ARG A 7 38.62 2.31 76.04
N CYS A 8 38.89 1.75 74.85
CA CYS A 8 37.91 1.60 73.78
C CYS A 8 37.30 0.19 73.82
N SER A 9 35.96 0.13 73.69
CA SER A 9 35.13 -1.07 73.77
C SER A 9 35.18 -1.90 72.47
N PRO A 10 35.31 -3.23 72.51
CA PRO A 10 35.26 -4.10 71.34
C PRO A 10 33.82 -4.56 71.09
N ALA A 11 32.99 -3.74 70.43
CA ALA A 11 31.62 -4.14 70.07
C ALA A 11 31.15 -3.73 68.67
N PHE A 12 32.00 -3.12 67.84
CA PHE A 12 31.58 -2.52 66.55
C PHE A 12 32.05 -3.24 65.28
N LEU A 13 32.62 -4.45 65.38
CA LEU A 13 33.22 -5.15 64.22
C LEU A 13 32.39 -6.30 63.62
N CYS A 14 31.19 -6.61 64.13
CA CYS A 14 30.39 -7.74 63.63
C CYS A 14 29.20 -7.38 62.72
N PHE A 15 28.88 -6.10 62.51
CA PHE A 15 27.71 -5.72 61.69
C PHE A 15 28.02 -5.30 60.24
N TRP A 16 29.31 -5.18 59.87
CA TRP A 16 29.67 -4.67 58.55
C TRP A 16 29.51 -5.67 57.37
N PRO A 17 29.68 -7.01 57.51
CA PRO A 17 29.53 -7.91 56.35
C PRO A 17 28.07 -8.19 55.94
N ILE A 18 27.09 -7.88 56.81
CA ILE A 18 25.66 -8.16 56.53
C ILE A 18 25.04 -7.06 55.66
N VAL A 19 25.45 -5.80 55.82
CA VAL A 19 24.89 -4.68 55.04
C VAL A 19 25.45 -4.66 53.61
N VAL A 20 26.72 -5.05 53.42
CA VAL A 20 27.36 -5.12 52.09
C VAL A 20 26.81 -6.27 51.26
N THR A 21 26.50 -7.42 51.89
CA THR A 21 25.89 -8.56 51.19
C THR A 21 24.45 -8.26 50.75
N PHE A 22 23.64 -7.60 51.57
CA PHE A 22 22.24 -7.30 51.22
C PHE A 22 22.10 -6.33 50.02
N SER A 23 22.94 -5.28 49.97
CA SER A 23 22.93 -4.31 48.86
C SER A 23 23.45 -4.93 47.55
N PHE A 24 24.42 -5.86 47.63
CA PHE A 24 24.89 -6.63 46.48
C PHE A 24 23.79 -7.54 45.92
N TRP A 25 23.04 -8.23 46.79
CA TRP A 25 21.92 -9.08 46.38
C TRP A 25 20.75 -8.30 45.80
N GLN A 26 20.41 -7.10 46.32
CA GLN A 26 19.38 -6.24 45.70
C GLN A 26 19.76 -5.79 44.29
N THR A 27 21.03 -5.43 44.08
CA THR A 27 21.52 -5.00 42.77
C THR A 27 21.55 -6.16 41.77
N LEU A 28 21.98 -7.35 42.22
CA LEU A 28 21.91 -8.57 41.42
C LEU A 28 20.46 -8.98 41.11
N LEU A 29 19.57 -8.94 42.10
CA LEU A 29 18.16 -9.26 41.89
C LEU A 29 17.56 -8.34 40.83
N VAL A 30 17.74 -7.02 40.91
CA VAL A 30 17.21 -6.09 39.89
C VAL A 30 17.82 -6.37 38.49
N CYS A 31 19.12 -6.63 38.41
CA CYS A 31 19.81 -6.95 37.16
C CYS A 31 19.36 -8.26 36.50
N TRP A 32 18.86 -9.24 37.27
CA TRP A 32 18.35 -10.52 36.74
C TRP A 32 16.83 -10.54 36.58
N TYR A 33 16.08 -9.90 37.48
CA TYR A 33 14.61 -9.90 37.47
C TYR A 33 14.05 -9.10 36.30
N LEU A 34 14.64 -7.94 35.98
CA LEU A 34 14.19 -7.12 34.85
C LEU A 34 14.33 -7.83 33.50
N PRO A 35 15.49 -8.42 33.12
CA PRO A 35 15.59 -9.18 31.88
C PRO A 35 14.75 -10.46 31.91
N PHE A 36 14.57 -11.10 33.08
CA PHE A 36 13.67 -12.25 33.19
C PHE A 36 12.19 -11.86 32.98
N LEU A 37 11.72 -10.76 33.58
CA LEU A 37 10.38 -10.21 33.36
C LEU A 37 10.19 -9.75 31.91
N ALA A 38 11.20 -9.12 31.32
CA ALA A 38 11.17 -8.74 29.91
C ALA A 38 11.12 -9.97 28.99
N ALA A 39 11.91 -11.01 29.27
CA ALA A 39 11.93 -12.26 28.52
C ALA A 39 10.61 -13.03 28.66
N THR A 40 10.08 -13.16 29.87
CA THR A 40 8.78 -13.81 30.11
C THR A 40 7.64 -13.03 29.46
N GLY A 41 7.62 -11.69 29.60
CA GLY A 41 6.66 -10.83 28.92
C GLY A 41 6.72 -10.95 27.39
N PHE A 42 7.93 -11.00 26.82
CA PHE A 42 8.13 -11.20 25.38
C PHE A 42 7.67 -12.58 24.91
N THR A 43 7.94 -13.62 25.71
CA THR A 43 7.49 -14.99 25.43
C THR A 43 5.96 -15.08 25.47
N TRP A 44 5.32 -14.46 26.47
CA TRP A 44 3.86 -14.41 26.59
C TRP A 44 3.21 -13.68 25.42
N LEU A 45 3.75 -12.52 25.02
CA LEU A 45 3.31 -11.79 23.83
C LEU A 45 3.43 -12.62 22.55
N ARG A 46 4.50 -13.41 22.40
CA ARG A 46 4.66 -14.33 21.27
C ARG A 46 3.61 -15.44 21.26
N VAL A 47 3.33 -16.06 22.41
CA VAL A 47 2.32 -17.13 22.54
C VAL A 47 0.92 -16.56 22.27
N ALA A 48 0.56 -15.43 22.89
CA ALA A 48 -0.72 -14.76 22.66
C ALA A 48 -0.89 -14.37 21.18
N GLY A 49 0.16 -13.81 20.57
CA GLY A 49 0.18 -13.48 19.15
C GLY A 49 0.01 -14.71 18.24
N PHE A 50 0.64 -15.84 18.59
CA PHE A 50 0.49 -17.10 17.86
C PHE A 50 -0.94 -17.67 17.96
N LEU A 51 -1.52 -17.70 19.17
CA LEU A 51 -2.88 -18.18 19.40
C LEU A 51 -3.91 -17.30 18.68
N TYR A 52 -3.76 -15.98 18.75
CA TYR A 52 -4.60 -15.03 18.01
C TYR A 52 -4.50 -15.24 16.50
N ALA A 53 -3.28 -15.36 15.96
CA ALA A 53 -3.06 -15.62 14.54
C ALA A 53 -3.66 -16.96 14.08
N ARG A 54 -3.57 -18.01 14.92
CA ARG A 54 -4.18 -19.32 14.66
C ARG A 54 -5.72 -19.23 14.66
N LYS A 55 -6.31 -18.53 15.63
CA LYS A 55 -7.77 -18.30 15.71
C LYS A 55 -8.27 -17.52 14.49
N MET A 56 -7.57 -16.45 14.09
CA MET A 56 -7.88 -15.68 12.89
C MET A 56 -7.78 -16.53 11.62
N ARG A 57 -6.75 -17.38 11.49
CA ARG A 57 -6.62 -18.29 10.34
C ARG A 57 -7.79 -19.28 10.26
N LYS A 58 -8.23 -19.83 11.40
CA LYS A 58 -9.40 -20.73 11.47
C LYS A 58 -10.70 -19.99 11.14
N SER A 59 -10.85 -18.74 11.58
CA SER A 59 -12.00 -17.90 11.23
C SER A 59 -12.04 -17.57 9.73
N LEU A 60 -10.88 -17.29 9.13
CA LEU A 60 -10.76 -17.01 7.69
C LEU A 60 -11.05 -18.25 6.84
N SER A 61 -10.70 -19.46 7.30
CA SER A 61 -11.01 -20.70 6.57
C SER A 61 -12.51 -21.05 6.57
N HIS A 62 -13.29 -20.57 7.54
CA HIS A 62 -14.74 -20.77 7.57
C HIS A 62 -15.50 -19.83 6.63
N PHE A 63 -14.86 -18.77 6.12
CA PHE A 63 -15.41 -17.93 5.06
C PHE A 63 -15.20 -18.59 3.70
N GLN A 64 -15.81 -19.77 3.50
CA GLN A 64 -16.02 -20.30 2.15
C GLN A 64 -17.36 -19.74 1.64
N PRO A 65 -17.36 -18.75 0.73
CA PRO A 65 -18.60 -18.27 0.15
C PRO A 65 -19.28 -19.41 -0.61
N ARG A 66 -20.41 -19.91 -0.08
CA ARG A 66 -21.28 -20.88 -0.78
C ARG A 66 -21.96 -20.17 -1.95
N HIS A 67 -21.36 -20.23 -3.13
CA HIS A 67 -21.99 -19.75 -4.36
C HIS A 67 -21.97 -20.85 -5.43
N GLU A 68 -23.11 -21.51 -5.61
CA GLU A 68 -23.36 -22.51 -6.64
C GLU A 68 -23.68 -21.80 -7.96
N GLY A 69 -22.64 -21.45 -8.72
CA GLY A 69 -22.76 -20.74 -10.00
C GLY A 69 -22.78 -21.67 -11.21
N VAL A 70 -23.50 -22.79 -11.18
CA VAL A 70 -23.57 -23.69 -12.35
C VAL A 70 -24.29 -22.98 -13.48
N VAL A 71 -23.63 -22.82 -14.63
CA VAL A 71 -24.23 -22.24 -15.84
C VAL A 71 -25.31 -23.20 -16.36
N ASN A 72 -26.58 -22.90 -16.07
CA ASN A 72 -27.71 -23.69 -16.54
C ASN A 72 -27.76 -23.70 -18.09
N ALA A 73 -27.93 -24.88 -18.69
CA ALA A 73 -28.06 -25.03 -20.14
C ALA A 73 -29.22 -24.22 -20.74
N THR A 74 -30.30 -24.00 -19.97
CA THR A 74 -31.43 -23.15 -20.39
C THR A 74 -31.02 -21.70 -20.57
N SER A 75 -30.16 -21.16 -19.68
CA SER A 75 -29.62 -19.81 -19.77
C SER A 75 -28.76 -19.63 -21.03
N LEU A 76 -27.98 -20.65 -21.42
CA LEU A 76 -27.20 -20.63 -22.66
C LEU A 76 -28.10 -20.66 -23.90
N ARG A 77 -29.14 -21.49 -23.92
CA ARG A 77 -30.13 -21.51 -25.02
C ARG A 77 -30.84 -20.16 -25.14
N THR A 78 -31.22 -19.56 -24.02
CA THR A 78 -31.84 -18.22 -23.96
C THR A 78 -30.88 -17.15 -24.48
N LEU A 79 -29.58 -17.27 -24.20
CA LEU A 79 -28.59 -16.35 -24.75
C LEU A 79 -28.51 -16.49 -26.28
N GLN A 80 -28.51 -17.72 -26.80
CA GLN A 80 -28.46 -17.99 -28.24
C GLN A 80 -29.71 -17.51 -28.99
N THR A 81 -30.89 -17.58 -28.39
CA THR A 81 -32.12 -17.05 -29.01
C THR A 81 -32.09 -15.52 -29.05
N ASN A 82 -31.66 -14.87 -27.97
CA ASN A 82 -31.57 -13.40 -27.87
C ASN A 82 -30.52 -12.77 -28.82
N ILE A 83 -29.58 -13.56 -29.36
CA ILE A 83 -28.65 -13.08 -30.39
C ILE A 83 -29.40 -12.53 -31.63
N ARG A 84 -30.62 -13.01 -31.89
CA ARG A 84 -31.38 -12.67 -33.10
C ARG A 84 -32.32 -11.47 -32.98
N THR A 85 -32.70 -11.07 -31.77
CA THR A 85 -33.88 -10.20 -31.55
C THR A 85 -33.57 -8.72 -31.38
N ASP A 86 -32.30 -8.34 -31.20
CA ASP A 86 -31.93 -7.01 -30.71
C ASP A 86 -31.07 -6.24 -31.74
N GLN A 87 -31.34 -4.94 -31.90
CA GLN A 87 -30.99 -4.09 -33.06
C GLN A 87 -29.50 -3.64 -33.13
N THR A 88 -28.58 -4.40 -32.54
CA THR A 88 -27.15 -4.06 -32.56
C THR A 88 -26.59 -4.16 -33.98
N SER A 89 -26.03 -3.08 -34.51
CA SER A 89 -25.45 -3.08 -35.85
C SER A 89 -24.14 -3.90 -35.90
N SER A 90 -23.81 -4.45 -37.07
CA SER A 90 -22.54 -5.19 -37.26
C SER A 90 -21.31 -4.32 -37.00
N SER A 91 -21.39 -3.01 -37.30
CA SER A 91 -20.32 -2.04 -37.02
C SER A 91 -20.10 -1.88 -35.51
N GLN A 92 -21.18 -1.74 -34.73
CA GLN A 92 -21.12 -1.67 -33.26
C GLN A 92 -20.51 -2.95 -32.64
N LEU A 93 -20.91 -4.12 -33.14
CA LEU A 93 -20.37 -5.41 -32.68
C LEU A 93 -18.88 -5.56 -32.99
N LEU A 94 -18.45 -5.09 -34.17
CA LEU A 94 -17.05 -5.07 -34.57
C LEU A 94 -16.25 -4.07 -33.73
N GLN A 95 -16.79 -2.89 -33.45
CA GLN A 95 -16.15 -1.89 -32.60
C GLN A 95 -15.99 -2.40 -31.16
N PHE A 96 -16.98 -3.13 -30.64
CA PHE A 96 -16.83 -3.83 -29.35
C PHE A 96 -15.71 -4.88 -29.40
N ALA A 97 -15.61 -5.66 -30.48
CA ALA A 97 -14.53 -6.64 -30.65
C ALA A 97 -13.15 -5.95 -30.66
N ILE A 98 -13.00 -4.88 -31.44
CA ILE A 98 -11.74 -4.13 -31.58
C ILE A 98 -11.37 -3.46 -30.25
N SER A 99 -12.32 -2.79 -29.58
CA SER A 99 -12.05 -2.16 -28.27
C SER A 99 -11.70 -3.17 -27.18
N THR A 100 -12.23 -4.40 -27.28
CA THR A 100 -11.92 -5.50 -26.37
C THR A 100 -10.55 -6.11 -26.67
N LEU A 101 -10.26 -6.47 -27.92
CA LEU A 101 -9.05 -7.19 -28.32
C LEU A 101 -7.84 -6.28 -28.44
N PHE A 102 -8.01 -5.15 -29.12
CA PHE A 102 -6.98 -4.20 -29.50
C PHE A 102 -7.25 -2.81 -28.92
N PRO A 103 -7.36 -2.65 -27.59
CA PRO A 103 -7.78 -1.39 -26.99
C PRO A 103 -6.89 -0.21 -27.41
N ALA A 104 -5.59 -0.42 -27.65
CA ALA A 104 -4.67 0.64 -28.07
C ALA A 104 -4.96 1.20 -29.48
N SER A 105 -5.73 0.48 -30.30
CA SER A 105 -6.19 0.98 -31.60
C SER A 105 -7.27 2.05 -31.45
N VAL A 106 -8.12 1.94 -30.42
CA VAL A 106 -9.28 2.81 -30.15
C VAL A 106 -8.98 3.85 -29.06
N ARG A 107 -8.15 3.50 -28.06
CA ARG A 107 -7.80 4.39 -26.94
C ARG A 107 -6.61 5.24 -27.30
N ARG A 108 -6.87 6.52 -27.54
CA ARG A 108 -5.86 7.52 -27.86
C ARG A 108 -5.01 7.85 -26.64
N GLN A 109 -5.66 8.32 -25.58
CA GLN A 109 -5.02 8.73 -24.34
C GLN A 109 -5.72 8.09 -23.14
N LEU A 110 -4.93 7.68 -22.15
CA LEU A 110 -5.43 7.17 -20.89
C LEU A 110 -4.66 7.78 -19.74
N THR A 111 -5.38 8.33 -18.76
CA THR A 111 -4.81 8.88 -17.53
C THR A 111 -5.34 8.08 -16.35
N ASP A 112 -4.46 7.36 -15.65
CA ASP A 112 -4.73 6.75 -14.35
C ASP A 112 -4.29 7.74 -13.25
N GLU A 113 -5.21 8.12 -12.37
CA GLU A 113 -4.95 8.96 -11.20
C GLU A 113 -5.30 8.18 -9.93
N TYR A 114 -4.35 8.11 -8.99
CA TYR A 114 -4.53 7.47 -7.71
C TYR A 114 -4.43 8.51 -6.59
N THR A 115 -5.43 8.55 -5.73
CA THR A 115 -5.45 9.36 -4.52
C THR A 115 -5.52 8.44 -3.31
N PRO A 116 -4.47 8.36 -2.48
CA PRO A 116 -4.49 7.60 -1.24
C PRO A 116 -5.56 8.12 -0.29
N ASN A 117 -6.45 7.23 0.15
CA ASN A 117 -7.39 7.45 1.21
C ASN A 117 -7.02 6.57 2.43
N HIS A 118 -7.85 6.52 3.48
CA HIS A 118 -7.50 5.88 4.75
C HIS A 118 -6.86 4.50 4.65
N ARG A 119 -7.56 3.53 4.06
CA ARG A 119 -7.10 2.16 3.84
C ARG A 119 -7.27 1.71 2.39
N THR A 120 -7.67 2.64 1.54
CA THR A 120 -8.04 2.41 0.14
C THR A 120 -7.33 3.43 -0.74
N LEU A 121 -7.31 3.15 -2.03
CA LEU A 121 -6.91 4.10 -3.06
C LEU A 121 -8.16 4.46 -3.84
N PHE A 122 -8.46 5.75 -3.90
CA PHE A 122 -9.41 6.22 -4.87
C PHE A 122 -8.72 6.29 -6.23
N LYS A 123 -9.20 5.52 -7.20
CA LYS A 123 -8.67 5.49 -8.56
C LYS A 123 -9.65 6.19 -9.49
N ARG A 124 -9.18 7.25 -10.16
CA ARG A 124 -9.87 7.90 -11.27
C ARG A 124 -9.14 7.57 -12.56
N VAL A 125 -9.89 7.19 -13.59
CA VAL A 125 -9.34 6.87 -14.91
C VAL A 125 -10.07 7.69 -15.95
N SER A 126 -9.33 8.35 -16.82
CA SER A 126 -9.85 9.12 -17.95
C SER A 126 -9.37 8.48 -19.24
N ILE A 127 -10.29 8.10 -20.13
CA ILE A 127 -9.98 7.42 -21.39
C ILE A 127 -10.57 8.22 -22.54
N GLU A 128 -9.71 8.67 -23.46
CA GLU A 128 -10.09 9.28 -24.72
C GLU A 128 -10.13 8.18 -25.80
N PHE A 129 -11.29 7.99 -26.42
CA PHE A 129 -11.52 7.05 -27.50
C PHE A 129 -11.66 7.77 -28.84
N ASP A 130 -11.07 7.20 -29.89
CA ASP A 130 -11.39 7.53 -31.28
C ASP A 130 -12.60 6.68 -31.71
N VAL A 131 -13.69 7.31 -32.15
CA VAL A 131 -14.95 6.62 -32.53
C VAL A 131 -15.36 6.92 -33.97
N ASP A 132 -16.06 5.98 -34.60
CA ASP A 132 -16.64 6.17 -35.93
C ASP A 132 -18.00 6.89 -35.81
N GLN A 133 -18.23 7.91 -36.63
CA GLN A 133 -19.43 8.75 -36.59
C GLN A 133 -20.64 8.11 -37.29
N ARG A 134 -20.49 6.91 -37.86
CA ARG A 134 -21.55 6.22 -38.59
C ARG A 134 -22.68 5.68 -37.69
N ASN A 135 -22.42 5.49 -36.41
CA ASN A 135 -23.39 4.98 -35.46
C ASN A 135 -23.81 6.08 -34.49
N GLU A 136 -25.10 6.15 -34.14
CA GLU A 136 -25.58 7.08 -33.10
C GLU A 136 -25.01 6.75 -31.71
N ARG A 137 -24.70 5.47 -31.48
CA ARG A 137 -24.17 4.96 -30.21
C ARG A 137 -23.07 3.93 -30.46
N GLU A 138 -22.06 3.93 -29.60
CA GLU A 138 -20.95 2.97 -29.64
C GLU A 138 -20.81 2.20 -28.33
N PHE A 139 -20.44 0.93 -28.43
CA PHE A 139 -20.16 0.07 -27.28
C PHE A 139 -18.67 -0.03 -27.04
N LEU A 140 -18.18 0.70 -26.04
CA LEU A 140 -16.76 0.82 -25.74
C LEU A 140 -16.40 0.02 -24.50
N ALA A 141 -15.39 -0.85 -24.62
CA ALA A 141 -14.79 -1.54 -23.49
C ALA A 141 -13.93 -0.56 -22.66
N VAL A 142 -14.32 -0.29 -21.41
CA VAL A 142 -13.66 0.69 -20.53
C VAL A 142 -12.67 0.01 -19.58
N SER A 143 -13.06 -1.09 -18.94
CA SER A 143 -12.25 -1.79 -17.95
C SER A 143 -12.29 -3.31 -18.13
N PHE A 144 -11.19 -3.98 -17.78
CA PHE A 144 -11.01 -5.43 -17.91
C PHE A 144 -10.64 -6.09 -16.57
N PRO A 145 -11.55 -6.07 -15.57
CA PRO A 145 -11.30 -6.75 -14.29
C PRO A 145 -11.22 -8.26 -14.48
N HIS A 146 -10.37 -8.92 -13.68
CA HIS A 146 -10.35 -10.39 -13.62
C HIS A 146 -11.67 -10.90 -13.06
N LYS A 147 -12.10 -12.07 -13.52
CA LYS A 147 -13.34 -12.64 -12.98
C LYS A 147 -13.17 -12.92 -11.48
N GLY A 148 -14.26 -12.74 -10.74
CA GLY A 148 -14.24 -12.86 -9.27
C GLY A 148 -13.51 -11.72 -8.53
N THR A 149 -12.99 -10.71 -9.23
CA THR A 149 -12.59 -9.44 -8.59
C THR A 149 -13.80 -8.53 -8.47
N LEU A 150 -14.01 -7.97 -7.27
CA LEU A 150 -15.05 -6.97 -7.04
C LEU A 150 -14.53 -5.60 -7.48
N GLN A 151 -15.45 -4.76 -7.94
CA GLN A 151 -15.19 -3.38 -8.35
C GLN A 151 -16.01 -2.49 -7.43
N ASP A 152 -15.38 -2.00 -6.36
CA ASP A 152 -16.07 -1.23 -5.33
C ASP A 152 -16.28 0.21 -5.79
N ASP A 153 -17.48 0.75 -5.55
CA ASP A 153 -17.89 2.12 -5.86
C ASP A 153 -17.61 2.57 -7.30
N MET A 154 -17.77 1.67 -8.28
CA MET A 154 -17.48 2.03 -9.67
C MET A 154 -18.54 3.00 -10.23
N VAL A 155 -18.10 4.20 -10.60
CA VAL A 155 -18.94 5.23 -11.23
C VAL A 155 -18.36 5.59 -12.58
N LEU A 156 -19.18 5.60 -13.63
CA LEU A 156 -18.80 6.01 -14.98
C LEU A 156 -19.42 7.37 -15.30
N ARG A 157 -18.64 8.25 -15.92
CA ARG A 157 -19.06 9.60 -16.31
C ARG A 157 -18.58 9.95 -17.72
N ASP A 158 -19.30 10.80 -18.42
CA ASP A 158 -18.87 11.39 -19.69
C ASP A 158 -18.00 12.65 -19.47
N ALA A 159 -17.63 13.32 -20.56
CA ALA A 159 -16.84 14.55 -20.54
C ALA A 159 -17.50 15.71 -19.76
N GLN A 160 -18.84 15.71 -19.69
CA GLN A 160 -19.65 16.70 -18.99
C GLN A 160 -19.88 16.33 -17.52
N GLY A 161 -19.35 15.19 -17.06
CA GLY A 161 -19.51 14.69 -15.70
C GLY A 161 -20.85 13.98 -15.45
N GLN A 162 -21.70 13.82 -16.48
CA GLN A 162 -22.96 13.10 -16.39
C GLN A 162 -22.70 11.60 -16.27
N ARG A 163 -23.54 10.91 -15.50
CA ARG A 163 -23.35 9.47 -15.27
C ARG A 163 -23.67 8.68 -16.53
N LEU A 164 -22.74 7.83 -16.94
CA LEU A 164 -22.93 6.86 -18.02
C LEU A 164 -23.42 5.53 -17.45
N SER A 165 -24.41 4.93 -18.11
CA SER A 165 -24.87 3.59 -17.75
C SER A 165 -23.95 2.55 -18.36
N ALA A 166 -23.34 1.71 -17.52
CA ALA A 166 -22.71 0.49 -17.98
C ALA A 166 -23.77 -0.52 -18.40
N LEU A 167 -23.47 -1.36 -19.39
CA LEU A 167 -24.29 -2.51 -19.69
C LEU A 167 -24.39 -3.42 -18.47
N SER A 168 -25.60 -3.87 -18.16
CA SER A 168 -25.83 -4.92 -17.18
C SER A 168 -25.08 -6.20 -17.59
N TYR A 169 -24.83 -7.08 -16.62
CA TYR A 169 -24.17 -8.35 -16.90
C TYR A 169 -24.94 -9.21 -17.93
N ARG A 170 -26.27 -9.07 -18.02
CA ARG A 170 -27.08 -9.75 -19.04
C ARG A 170 -26.83 -9.16 -20.43
N GLU A 171 -26.89 -7.84 -20.57
CA GLU A 171 -26.66 -7.14 -21.85
C GLU A 171 -25.24 -7.37 -22.36
N TYR A 172 -24.24 -7.28 -21.49
CA TYR A 172 -22.85 -7.62 -21.82
C TYR A 172 -22.71 -9.04 -22.38
N ARG A 173 -23.37 -10.04 -21.78
CA ARG A 173 -23.32 -11.42 -22.27
C ARG A 173 -23.95 -11.56 -23.65
N VAL A 174 -25.08 -10.89 -23.89
CA VAL A 174 -25.74 -10.87 -25.21
C VAL A 174 -24.82 -10.22 -26.25
N LEU A 175 -24.20 -9.08 -25.90
CA LEU A 175 -23.25 -8.38 -26.76
C LEU A 175 -22.05 -9.27 -27.11
N ALA A 176 -21.42 -9.89 -26.11
CA ALA A 176 -20.30 -10.80 -26.31
C ALA A 176 -20.68 -12.00 -27.20
N ALA A 177 -21.88 -12.56 -27.02
CA ALA A 177 -22.36 -13.67 -27.81
C ALA A 177 -22.64 -13.29 -29.27
N LYS A 178 -23.28 -12.14 -29.49
CA LYS A 178 -23.50 -11.57 -30.82
C LYS A 178 -22.19 -11.27 -31.53
N THR A 179 -21.21 -10.71 -30.83
CA THR A 179 -19.89 -10.44 -31.40
C THR A 179 -19.16 -11.72 -31.76
N LEU A 180 -19.18 -12.74 -30.90
CA LEU A 180 -18.61 -14.05 -31.22
C LEU A 180 -19.27 -14.65 -32.47
N ARG A 181 -20.60 -14.63 -32.53
CA ARG A 181 -21.37 -15.07 -33.70
C ARG A 181 -20.99 -14.32 -34.96
N LEU A 182 -20.87 -12.99 -34.89
CA LEU A 182 -20.49 -12.14 -36.02
C LEU A 182 -19.11 -12.52 -36.53
N LEU A 183 -18.12 -12.67 -35.64
CA LEU A 183 -16.76 -13.06 -36.01
C LEU A 183 -16.72 -14.45 -36.65
N LEU A 184 -17.47 -15.42 -36.13
CA LEU A 184 -17.56 -16.74 -36.74
C LEU A 184 -18.26 -16.71 -38.12
N ASN A 185 -19.36 -15.96 -38.25
CA ASN A 185 -20.04 -15.78 -39.54
C ASN A 185 -19.11 -15.13 -40.58
N ALA A 186 -18.36 -14.11 -40.15
CA ALA A 186 -17.35 -13.45 -40.97
C ALA A 186 -16.18 -14.38 -41.30
N ALA A 187 -15.81 -15.30 -40.41
CA ALA A 187 -14.79 -16.30 -40.67
C ALA A 187 -15.23 -17.32 -41.74
N TYR A 188 -16.48 -17.76 -41.68
CA TYR A 188 -17.06 -18.70 -42.64
C TYR A 188 -17.53 -18.05 -43.95
N GLY A 189 -17.73 -16.72 -43.98
CA GLY A 189 -18.31 -16.04 -45.13
C GLY A 189 -19.79 -16.38 -45.34
N THR A 190 -20.50 -16.82 -44.30
CA THR A 190 -21.90 -17.23 -44.37
C THR A 190 -22.70 -16.66 -43.19
N ARG A 191 -24.01 -16.46 -43.38
CA ARG A 191 -24.93 -16.07 -42.29
C ARG A 191 -25.32 -17.23 -41.37
N ARG A 192 -25.22 -18.47 -41.88
CA ARG A 192 -25.56 -19.71 -41.17
C ARG A 192 -24.28 -20.49 -40.89
N LEU A 193 -23.95 -20.65 -39.61
CA LEU A 193 -22.80 -21.45 -39.19
C LEU A 193 -23.06 -22.95 -39.36
N PRO A 194 -22.05 -23.75 -39.72
CA PRO A 194 -22.16 -25.20 -39.72
C PRO A 194 -22.32 -25.75 -38.29
N PRO A 195 -22.86 -26.98 -38.12
CA PRO A 195 -23.09 -27.59 -36.80
C PRO A 195 -21.85 -27.64 -35.90
N ALA A 196 -20.66 -27.89 -36.47
CA ALA A 196 -19.40 -27.90 -35.71
C ALA A 196 -19.06 -26.52 -35.13
N ALA A 197 -19.26 -25.45 -35.89
CA ALA A 197 -19.02 -24.08 -35.43
C ALA A 197 -20.06 -23.64 -34.39
N LEU A 198 -21.33 -24.05 -34.55
CA LEU A 198 -22.38 -23.86 -33.54
C LEU A 198 -22.03 -24.54 -32.22
N HIS A 199 -21.49 -25.75 -32.28
CA HIS A 199 -21.05 -26.49 -31.10
C HIS A 199 -19.87 -25.80 -30.40
N ALA A 200 -18.83 -25.42 -31.17
CA ALA A 200 -17.67 -24.72 -30.63
C ALA A 200 -18.05 -23.36 -30.01
N GLU A 201 -18.96 -22.62 -30.63
CA GLU A 201 -19.52 -21.39 -30.07
C GLU A 201 -20.27 -21.63 -28.76
N ALA A 202 -21.10 -22.68 -28.68
CA ALA A 202 -21.82 -23.01 -27.45
C ALA A 202 -20.85 -23.30 -26.28
N LEU A 203 -19.77 -24.05 -26.55
CA LEU A 203 -18.70 -24.29 -25.59
C LEU A 203 -17.99 -22.99 -25.18
N ALA A 204 -17.69 -22.12 -26.14
CA ALA A 204 -17.08 -20.83 -25.90
C ALA A 204 -17.96 -19.90 -25.06
N LEU A 205 -19.26 -19.84 -25.33
CA LEU A 205 -20.22 -19.04 -24.54
C LEU A 205 -20.33 -19.57 -23.11
N LYS A 206 -20.34 -20.89 -22.92
CA LYS A 206 -20.32 -21.50 -21.58
C LYS A 206 -19.10 -21.02 -20.78
N GLU A 207 -17.93 -20.98 -21.42
CA GLU A 207 -16.68 -20.54 -20.81
C GLU A 207 -16.66 -19.02 -20.54
N ILE A 208 -17.16 -18.20 -21.47
CA ILE A 208 -17.30 -16.74 -21.29
C ILE A 208 -18.21 -16.41 -20.10
N VAL A 209 -19.33 -17.13 -19.94
CA VAL A 209 -20.33 -16.89 -18.88
C VAL A 209 -19.89 -17.46 -17.52
N ARG A 210 -18.90 -18.34 -17.48
CA ARG A 210 -18.40 -18.96 -16.25
C ARG A 210 -17.90 -17.93 -15.23
N PHE A 211 -18.18 -18.20 -13.94
CA PHE A 211 -17.68 -17.43 -12.80
C PHE A 211 -16.41 -18.07 -12.20
N GLU A 212 -15.30 -17.33 -12.14
CA GLU A 212 -13.94 -17.87 -11.84
C GLU A 212 -13.76 -18.46 -10.43
N ARG A 213 -14.47 -17.97 -9.40
CA ARG A 213 -14.21 -18.40 -8.01
C ARG A 213 -14.58 -19.87 -7.71
N TYR A 214 -15.33 -20.53 -8.58
CA TYR A 214 -15.85 -21.88 -8.33
C TYR A 214 -14.92 -23.01 -8.82
N GLU A 215 -14.10 -22.82 -9.86
CA GLU A 215 -13.46 -23.94 -10.57
C GLU A 215 -11.93 -23.86 -10.71
N ARG A 216 -11.21 -23.18 -9.81
CA ARG A 216 -9.72 -23.07 -9.94
C ARG A 216 -8.98 -24.40 -10.07
N HIS A 217 -9.53 -25.51 -9.58
CA HIS A 217 -8.90 -26.83 -9.70
C HIS A 217 -9.33 -27.65 -10.93
N ALA A 218 -10.37 -27.23 -11.67
CA ALA A 218 -10.81 -27.87 -12.91
C ALA A 218 -10.59 -27.00 -14.18
N SER A 219 -10.11 -25.77 -13.99
CA SER A 219 -10.25 -24.68 -14.98
C SER A 219 -9.26 -24.73 -16.15
N GLU A 220 -7.98 -25.06 -15.94
CA GLU A 220 -6.98 -24.97 -17.01
C GLU A 220 -7.29 -25.96 -18.15
N THR A 221 -7.84 -27.12 -17.82
CA THR A 221 -8.25 -28.14 -18.79
C THR A 221 -9.50 -27.73 -19.57
N SER A 222 -10.41 -26.94 -18.98
CA SER A 222 -11.65 -26.49 -19.65
C SER A 222 -11.36 -25.45 -20.73
N SER A 223 -10.67 -24.35 -20.40
CA SER A 223 -10.40 -23.27 -21.36
C SER A 223 -9.58 -23.77 -22.54
N THR A 224 -8.57 -24.61 -22.28
CA THR A 224 -7.72 -25.18 -23.35
C THR A 224 -8.52 -26.06 -24.31
N LYS A 225 -9.45 -26.88 -23.81
CA LYS A 225 -10.36 -27.69 -24.65
C LYS A 225 -11.25 -26.82 -25.52
N VAL A 226 -11.83 -25.75 -24.97
CA VAL A 226 -12.69 -24.81 -25.69
C VAL A 226 -11.92 -24.10 -26.81
N LEU A 227 -10.71 -23.61 -26.51
CA LEU A 227 -9.88 -22.95 -27.52
C LEU A 227 -9.43 -23.92 -28.62
N ASN A 228 -9.13 -25.17 -28.27
CA ASN A 228 -8.78 -26.20 -29.25
C ASN A 228 -9.97 -26.57 -30.14
N ALA A 229 -11.20 -26.59 -29.61
CA ALA A 229 -12.41 -26.80 -30.41
C ALA A 229 -12.61 -25.69 -31.46
N LEU A 230 -12.32 -24.43 -31.11
CA LEU A 230 -12.35 -23.31 -32.06
C LEU A 230 -11.23 -23.41 -33.11
N ARG A 231 -10.00 -23.78 -32.69
CA ARG A 231 -8.87 -23.97 -33.61
C ARG A 231 -9.07 -25.13 -34.58
N ALA A 232 -9.84 -26.15 -34.20
CA ALA A 232 -10.14 -27.30 -35.05
C ALA A 232 -11.19 -27.00 -36.13
N LEU A 233 -11.82 -25.82 -36.13
CA LEU A 233 -12.80 -25.44 -37.14
C LEU A 233 -12.15 -25.30 -38.51
N ARG A 234 -12.63 -26.12 -39.46
CA ARG A 234 -12.22 -26.03 -40.87
C ARG A 234 -13.00 -24.89 -41.54
N LEU A 235 -12.27 -23.89 -42.03
CA LEU A 235 -12.81 -22.76 -42.75
C LEU A 235 -12.99 -23.09 -44.24
N PRO A 236 -14.02 -22.55 -44.90
CA PRO A 236 -14.20 -22.71 -46.35
C PRO A 236 -13.11 -21.95 -47.12
N TYR A 237 -12.55 -22.57 -48.16
CA TYR A 237 -11.44 -22.03 -48.95
C TYR A 237 -11.77 -20.66 -49.61
N ARG A 238 -13.04 -20.36 -49.82
CA ARG A 238 -13.50 -19.16 -50.55
C ARG A 238 -13.38 -17.84 -49.77
N ASN A 239 -13.04 -17.87 -48.48
CA ASN A 239 -12.94 -16.65 -47.67
C ASN A 239 -11.50 -16.40 -47.18
N PRO A 240 -10.70 -15.60 -47.89
CA PRO A 240 -9.30 -15.36 -47.54
C PRO A 240 -9.13 -14.61 -46.20
N ALA A 241 -10.12 -13.80 -45.80
CA ALA A 241 -10.12 -13.12 -44.49
C ALA A 241 -10.56 -14.04 -43.34
N GLY A 242 -11.03 -15.25 -43.66
CA GLY A 242 -11.58 -16.20 -42.70
C GLY A 242 -10.68 -16.48 -41.48
N PRO A 243 -9.39 -16.81 -41.69
CA PRO A 243 -8.45 -17.08 -40.61
C PRO A 243 -8.26 -15.92 -39.64
N VAL A 244 -8.31 -14.67 -40.13
CA VAL A 244 -8.14 -13.47 -39.29
C VAL A 244 -9.32 -13.33 -38.32
N TYR A 245 -10.55 -13.46 -38.81
CA TYR A 245 -11.75 -13.39 -37.97
C TYR A 245 -11.85 -14.57 -37.00
N LEU A 246 -11.44 -15.77 -37.41
CA LEU A 246 -11.36 -16.91 -36.50
C LEU A 246 -10.32 -16.66 -35.40
N GLY A 247 -9.15 -16.10 -35.74
CA GLY A 247 -8.15 -15.67 -34.77
C GLY A 247 -8.71 -14.67 -33.75
N MET A 248 -9.41 -13.64 -34.22
CA MET A 248 -10.11 -12.68 -33.35
C MET A 248 -11.16 -13.35 -32.45
N ALA A 249 -11.92 -14.32 -32.96
CA ALA A 249 -12.90 -15.06 -32.16
C ALA A 249 -12.22 -15.87 -31.05
N ILE A 250 -11.11 -16.55 -31.36
CA ILE A 250 -10.30 -17.30 -30.39
C ILE A 250 -9.74 -16.37 -29.32
N ASP A 251 -9.15 -15.24 -29.72
CA ASP A 251 -8.60 -14.25 -28.79
C ASP A 251 -9.68 -13.62 -27.90
N LEU A 252 -10.89 -13.41 -28.45
CA LEU A 252 -12.03 -12.88 -27.71
C LEU A 252 -12.43 -13.86 -26.62
N VAL A 253 -12.61 -15.13 -26.97
CA VAL A 253 -12.96 -16.18 -26.01
C VAL A 253 -11.88 -16.35 -24.97
N ASN A 254 -10.60 -16.35 -25.36
CA ASN A 254 -9.48 -16.43 -24.44
C ASN A 254 -9.52 -15.28 -23.43
N LYS A 255 -9.65 -14.03 -23.91
CA LYS A 255 -9.67 -12.83 -23.06
C LYS A 255 -10.90 -12.77 -22.14
N LEU A 256 -12.08 -13.12 -22.66
CA LEU A 256 -13.34 -13.10 -21.91
C LEU A 256 -13.54 -14.31 -21.00
N SER A 257 -12.74 -15.38 -21.16
CA SER A 257 -12.74 -16.50 -20.21
C SER A 257 -12.11 -16.10 -18.87
N GLU A 258 -11.07 -15.27 -18.89
CA GLU A 258 -10.33 -14.81 -17.70
C GLU A 258 -10.85 -13.50 -17.11
N ARG A 259 -11.54 -12.67 -17.90
CA ARG A 259 -11.88 -11.30 -17.52
C ARG A 259 -13.33 -10.96 -17.85
N TYR A 260 -13.92 -10.12 -17.01
CA TYR A 260 -15.12 -9.37 -17.40
C TYR A 260 -14.72 -8.13 -18.19
N VAL A 261 -15.65 -7.61 -18.98
CA VAL A 261 -15.51 -6.31 -19.64
C VAL A 261 -16.60 -5.40 -19.14
N VAL A 262 -16.21 -4.25 -18.61
CA VAL A 262 -17.16 -3.16 -18.33
C VAL A 262 -17.34 -2.38 -19.62
N VAL A 263 -18.55 -2.46 -20.18
CA VAL A 263 -18.92 -1.85 -21.45
C VAL A 263 -19.84 -0.66 -21.18
N VAL A 264 -19.56 0.46 -21.83
CA VAL A 264 -20.46 1.62 -21.84
C VAL A 264 -21.05 1.81 -23.22
N ALA A 265 -22.32 2.20 -23.26
CA ALA A 265 -22.96 2.71 -24.47
C ALA A 265 -22.82 4.23 -24.44
N VAL A 266 -22.04 4.78 -25.37
CA VAL A 266 -21.83 6.24 -25.46
C VAL A 266 -22.52 6.80 -26.70
N PRO A 267 -23.25 7.91 -26.60
CA PRO A 267 -23.75 8.62 -27.78
C PRO A 267 -22.57 9.22 -28.55
N VAL A 268 -22.58 9.10 -29.87
CA VAL A 268 -21.51 9.63 -30.73
C VAL A 268 -21.88 11.04 -31.17
N THR A 269 -21.34 12.04 -30.48
CA THR A 269 -21.52 13.46 -30.85
C THR A 269 -20.34 14.04 -31.63
N GLY A 270 -19.22 13.30 -31.74
CA GLY A 270 -18.00 13.74 -32.38
C GLY A 270 -17.04 12.58 -32.70
N LYS A 271 -15.86 12.89 -33.24
CA LYS A 271 -14.83 11.87 -33.56
C LYS A 271 -14.15 11.31 -32.31
N ARG A 272 -14.31 11.98 -31.17
CA ARG A 272 -13.67 11.61 -29.91
C ARG A 272 -14.68 11.58 -28.79
N VAL A 273 -14.54 10.58 -27.93
CA VAL A 273 -15.36 10.43 -26.73
C VAL A 273 -14.45 10.29 -25.53
N LEU A 274 -14.70 11.08 -24.50
CA LEU A 274 -14.00 11.00 -23.22
C LEU A 274 -14.90 10.31 -22.20
N VAL A 275 -14.38 9.23 -21.61
CA VAL A 275 -15.06 8.49 -20.55
C VAL A 275 -14.19 8.53 -19.31
N HIS A 276 -14.77 8.97 -18.21
CA HIS A 276 -14.18 8.90 -16.89
C HIS A 276 -14.77 7.73 -16.13
N PHE A 277 -13.96 7.01 -15.36
CA PHE A 277 -14.48 6.15 -14.32
C PHE A 277 -13.71 6.28 -13.03
N GLU A 278 -14.43 6.17 -11.94
CA GLU A 278 -13.92 6.24 -10.58
C GLU A 278 -14.19 4.90 -9.90
N ARG A 279 -13.26 4.44 -9.08
CA ARG A 279 -13.45 3.24 -8.25
C ARG A 279 -12.58 3.29 -7.00
N THR A 280 -13.00 2.56 -5.97
CA THR A 280 -12.19 2.33 -4.78
C THR A 280 -11.36 1.06 -4.97
N GLU A 281 -10.05 1.14 -4.79
CA GLU A 281 -9.15 -0.01 -4.80
C GLU A 281 -8.59 -0.28 -3.40
N ILE A 282 -8.50 -1.55 -3.05
CA ILE A 282 -7.74 -1.96 -1.86
C ILE A 282 -6.29 -2.19 -2.32
N PRO A 283 -5.33 -1.38 -1.83
CA PRO A 283 -3.94 -1.54 -2.23
C PRO A 283 -3.44 -2.94 -1.89
N SER A 284 -2.80 -3.58 -2.86
CA SER A 284 -2.09 -4.84 -2.59
C SER A 284 -0.79 -4.53 -1.86
N PHE A 285 -0.77 -4.76 -0.55
CA PHE A 285 0.46 -4.68 0.21
C PHE A 285 1.32 -5.90 -0.14
N HIS A 286 2.25 -5.71 -1.08
CA HIS A 286 3.29 -6.70 -1.30
C HIS A 286 4.00 -6.91 0.02
N ARG A 287 4.05 -8.17 0.46
CA ARG A 287 4.72 -8.55 1.69
C ARG A 287 6.19 -8.20 1.50
N GLU A 288 6.63 -7.06 2.04
CA GLU A 288 8.04 -6.68 2.06
C GLU A 288 8.83 -7.91 2.56
N LYS A 289 9.98 -8.21 1.93
CA LYS A 289 10.91 -9.24 2.38
C LYS A 289 11.35 -8.87 3.80
N GLY A 290 10.61 -9.35 4.82
CA GLY A 290 10.67 -8.82 6.18
C GLY A 290 9.35 -8.97 6.94
N ARG A 291 8.93 -10.21 7.20
CA ARG A 291 7.68 -10.51 7.94
C ARG A 291 7.65 -9.86 9.32
N VAL A 292 8.79 -9.73 9.99
CA VAL A 292 8.90 -9.12 11.32
C VAL A 292 8.68 -7.61 11.27
N LYS A 293 9.32 -6.91 10.34
CA LYS A 293 9.20 -5.45 10.21
C LYS A 293 7.77 -5.04 9.83
N SER A 294 7.15 -5.76 8.89
CA SER A 294 5.75 -5.52 8.51
C SER A 294 4.78 -5.81 9.65
N LEU A 295 4.99 -6.89 10.40
CA LEU A 295 4.18 -7.21 11.58
C LEU A 295 4.34 -6.14 12.67
N PHE A 296 5.57 -5.71 12.96
CA PHE A 296 5.84 -4.67 13.95
C PHE A 296 5.20 -3.34 13.54
N ARG A 297 5.30 -2.96 12.27
CA ARG A 297 4.60 -1.80 11.73
C ARG A 297 3.09 -1.90 11.95
N MET A 298 2.51 -3.07 11.71
CA MET A 298 1.09 -3.33 11.95
C MET A 298 0.72 -3.24 13.43
N MET A 299 1.55 -3.77 14.34
CA MET A 299 1.34 -3.69 15.78
C MET A 299 1.38 -2.25 16.31
N VAL A 300 2.33 -1.44 15.85
CA VAL A 300 2.43 0.00 16.19
C VAL A 300 1.39 0.84 15.43
N GLY A 301 0.55 0.21 14.61
CA GLY A 301 -0.44 0.86 13.76
C GLY A 301 0.16 1.80 12.71
N SER A 302 1.47 1.69 12.45
CA SER A 302 2.13 2.47 11.41
C SER A 302 1.72 1.92 10.05
N ARG A 303 1.28 2.83 9.19
CA ARG A 303 0.77 2.47 7.88
C ARG A 303 1.93 2.26 6.90
N PRO A 304 1.72 1.45 5.85
CA PRO A 304 2.74 1.27 4.83
C PRO A 304 3.03 2.60 4.12
N VAL A 305 4.29 2.99 4.11
CA VAL A 305 4.79 4.21 3.45
C VAL A 305 4.97 4.00 1.94
N GLN A 306 4.84 2.75 1.47
CA GLN A 306 5.05 2.38 0.09
C GLN A 306 3.73 2.06 -0.60
N LEU A 307 3.52 2.68 -1.74
CA LEU A 307 2.39 2.40 -2.59
C LEU A 307 2.86 1.80 -3.91
N ASN A 308 2.41 0.58 -4.19
CA ASN A 308 2.58 -0.02 -5.51
C ASN A 308 1.34 0.26 -6.34
N VAL A 309 1.49 1.08 -7.37
CA VAL A 309 0.42 1.40 -8.31
C VAL A 309 0.64 0.66 -9.61
N SER A 310 -0.40 -0.01 -10.09
CA SER A 310 -0.34 -0.72 -11.37
C SER A 310 -0.38 0.27 -12.53
N ALA A 311 0.55 0.08 -13.47
CA ALA A 311 0.61 0.77 -14.76
C ALA A 311 0.14 -0.14 -15.91
N ARG A 312 -0.65 -1.19 -15.62
CA ARG A 312 -1.11 -2.16 -16.63
C ARG A 312 -1.92 -1.54 -17.76
N ASN A 313 -2.60 -0.42 -17.51
CA ASN A 313 -3.41 0.26 -18.52
C ASN A 313 -2.56 0.92 -19.60
N ALA A 314 -1.26 1.10 -19.34
CA ALA A 314 -0.34 1.74 -20.26
C ALA A 314 -0.21 1.00 -21.60
N VAL A 315 -0.45 -0.32 -21.62
CA VAL A 315 -0.43 -1.12 -22.85
C VAL A 315 -1.71 -1.03 -23.67
N THR A 316 -2.75 -0.44 -23.10
CA THR A 316 -4.07 -0.40 -23.71
C THR A 316 -4.33 0.89 -24.48
N CYS A 317 -3.37 1.81 -24.55
CA CYS A 317 -3.53 3.13 -25.14
C CYS A 317 -2.27 3.56 -25.89
N ARG A 318 -2.38 4.58 -26.75
CA ARG A 318 -1.23 5.15 -27.46
C ARG A 318 -0.42 6.09 -26.57
N SER A 319 -1.10 6.89 -25.75
CA SER A 319 -0.50 7.79 -24.76
C SER A 319 -1.04 7.48 -23.36
N TYR A 320 -0.14 7.30 -22.40
CA TYR A 320 -0.46 6.92 -21.04
C TYR A 320 0.09 7.94 -20.03
N HIS A 321 -0.73 8.31 -19.06
CA HIS A 321 -0.34 9.11 -17.91
C HIS A 321 -0.71 8.38 -16.63
N LEU A 322 0.21 8.35 -15.68
CA LEU A 322 0.00 7.83 -14.34
C LEU A 322 0.31 8.92 -13.33
N TYR A 323 -0.70 9.31 -12.55
CA TYR A 323 -0.58 10.23 -11.44
C TYR A 323 -0.84 9.51 -10.13
N VAL A 324 -0.02 9.79 -9.12
CA VAL A 324 -0.33 9.46 -7.73
C VAL A 324 -0.26 10.75 -6.95
N ARG A 325 -1.41 11.26 -6.48
CA ARG A 325 -1.53 12.51 -5.75
C ARG A 325 -1.60 12.22 -4.26
N ALA A 326 -0.63 12.72 -3.50
CA ALA A 326 -0.68 12.70 -2.05
C ALA A 326 -1.18 14.07 -1.52
N PRO A 327 -1.68 14.12 -0.28
CA PRO A 327 -1.93 15.39 0.42
C PRO A 327 -0.73 16.34 0.42
N ASP A 328 -0.98 17.64 0.51
CA ASP A 328 0.05 18.68 0.34
C ASP A 328 1.12 18.72 1.44
N TYR A 329 0.82 18.17 2.63
CA TYR A 329 1.81 18.02 3.71
C TYR A 329 2.78 16.85 3.48
N LEU A 330 2.64 16.14 2.36
CA LEU A 330 3.54 15.07 1.94
C LEU A 330 4.27 15.46 0.64
N TYR A 331 5.47 14.94 0.47
CA TYR A 331 6.26 15.09 -0.74
C TYR A 331 6.74 13.74 -1.26
N LEU A 332 6.97 13.66 -2.57
CA LEU A 332 7.48 12.47 -3.25
C LEU A 332 8.94 12.22 -2.84
N GLY A 333 9.13 11.25 -1.96
CA GLY A 333 10.41 10.88 -1.38
C GLY A 333 11.19 9.92 -2.25
N GLU A 334 10.66 8.71 -2.45
CA GLU A 334 11.32 7.65 -3.23
C GLU A 334 10.39 7.17 -4.36
N VAL A 335 11.00 6.82 -5.48
CA VAL A 335 10.34 6.24 -6.65
C VAL A 335 11.17 5.05 -7.10
N ASP A 336 10.50 3.92 -7.31
CA ASP A 336 11.07 2.75 -7.96
C ASP A 336 10.25 2.40 -9.19
N THR A 337 10.84 2.69 -10.35
CA THR A 337 10.32 2.40 -11.70
C THR A 337 11.12 1.32 -12.41
N LYS A 338 12.03 0.62 -11.72
CA LYS A 338 12.89 -0.42 -12.30
C LYS A 338 12.12 -1.50 -13.07
N PRO A 339 10.96 -2.01 -12.60
CA PRO A 339 10.20 -3.00 -13.37
C PRO A 339 9.76 -2.48 -14.74
N ILE A 340 9.42 -1.19 -14.81
CA ILE A 340 9.01 -0.53 -16.04
C ILE A 340 10.24 -0.24 -16.92
N GLU A 341 11.33 0.26 -16.34
CA GLU A 341 12.57 0.55 -17.06
C GLU A 341 13.20 -0.69 -17.69
N ALA A 342 13.22 -1.81 -16.96
CA ALA A 342 13.69 -3.10 -17.47
C ALA A 342 12.89 -3.51 -18.72
N LEU A 343 11.56 -3.40 -18.66
CA LEU A 343 10.68 -3.72 -19.77
C LEU A 343 10.90 -2.83 -21.01
N ILE A 344 11.11 -1.53 -20.80
CA ILE A 344 11.44 -0.60 -21.91
C ILE A 344 12.79 -0.94 -22.52
N SER A 345 13.79 -1.29 -21.70
CA SER A 345 15.13 -1.60 -22.18
C SER A 345 15.10 -2.79 -23.14
N THR A 346 14.33 -3.83 -22.80
CA THR A 346 14.08 -4.99 -23.66
C THR A 346 13.38 -4.59 -24.96
N TRP A 347 12.46 -3.62 -24.94
CA TRP A 347 11.77 -3.17 -26.15
C TRP A 347 12.63 -2.31 -27.06
N ARG A 348 13.50 -1.48 -26.50
CA ARG A 348 14.47 -0.71 -27.29
C ARG A 348 15.45 -1.64 -28.00
N GLN A 349 15.91 -2.69 -27.30
CA GLN A 349 16.72 -3.75 -27.91
C GLN A 349 15.98 -4.48 -29.04
N ALA A 350 14.65 -4.56 -28.96
CA ALA A 350 13.80 -5.12 -30.02
C ALA A 350 13.39 -4.11 -31.12
N GLY A 351 14.01 -2.92 -31.16
CA GLY A 351 13.75 -1.90 -32.19
C GLY A 351 12.36 -1.23 -32.09
N ARG A 352 11.75 -1.20 -30.91
CA ARG A 352 10.43 -0.55 -30.70
C ARG A 352 10.57 0.85 -30.12
N ASP A 353 9.79 1.79 -30.66
CA ASP A 353 9.70 3.19 -30.22
C ASP A 353 8.90 3.37 -28.92
N ALA A 354 9.24 2.60 -27.88
CA ALA A 354 8.66 2.77 -26.57
C ALA A 354 9.35 3.90 -25.81
N PHE A 355 8.54 4.86 -25.34
CA PHE A 355 9.03 6.02 -24.62
C PHE A 355 8.35 6.13 -23.26
N ILE A 356 9.12 6.31 -22.20
CA ILE A 356 8.62 6.65 -20.87
C ILE A 356 9.44 7.79 -20.30
N ARG A 357 8.73 8.71 -19.64
CA ARG A 357 9.30 9.84 -18.92
C ARG A 357 8.68 9.92 -17.55
N VAL A 358 9.54 9.94 -16.52
CA VAL A 358 9.13 10.15 -15.13
C VAL A 358 9.45 11.57 -14.76
N ARG A 359 8.49 12.29 -14.15
CA ARG A 359 8.75 13.64 -13.65
C ARG A 359 9.77 13.58 -12.51
N PRO A 360 10.84 14.41 -12.54
CA PRO A 360 11.85 14.38 -11.48
C PRO A 360 11.27 14.76 -10.12
N ARG A 361 11.86 14.23 -9.05
CA ARG A 361 11.54 14.59 -7.67
C ARG A 361 12.11 15.97 -7.35
N ARG A 362 11.24 16.89 -6.97
CA ARG A 362 11.49 18.29 -6.62
C ARG A 362 10.68 18.73 -5.38
N GLY A 363 10.38 17.78 -4.49
CA GLY A 363 9.56 18.06 -3.29
C GLY A 363 8.06 18.22 -3.56
N GLN A 364 7.57 17.88 -4.75
CA GLN A 364 6.13 17.92 -5.08
C GLN A 364 5.33 16.85 -4.33
N SER A 365 4.03 17.10 -4.11
CA SER A 365 3.08 16.18 -3.49
C SER A 365 2.52 15.10 -4.43
N TYR A 366 3.09 14.94 -5.64
CA TYR A 366 2.60 13.94 -6.59
C TYR A 366 3.70 13.25 -7.39
N PHE A 367 3.42 12.01 -7.79
CA PHE A 367 4.17 11.29 -8.80
C PHE A 367 3.49 11.42 -10.16
N HIS A 368 4.29 11.58 -11.22
CA HIS A 368 3.80 11.60 -12.60
C HIS A 368 4.73 10.78 -13.49
N LEU A 369 4.16 9.78 -14.16
CA LEU A 369 4.80 9.01 -15.22
C LEU A 369 4.01 9.19 -16.51
N TYR A 370 4.72 9.48 -17.58
CA TYR A 370 4.20 9.53 -18.95
C TYR A 370 4.78 8.37 -19.75
N GLY A 371 3.96 7.71 -20.56
CA GLY A 371 4.38 6.64 -21.46
C GLY A 371 3.71 6.72 -22.82
N ARG A 372 4.38 6.19 -23.86
CA ARG A 372 3.88 6.14 -25.23
C ARG A 372 4.22 4.80 -25.89
N LEU A 373 3.25 4.26 -26.64
CA LEU A 373 3.39 3.06 -27.50
C LEU A 373 3.87 1.77 -26.79
N LEU A 374 3.40 1.52 -25.57
CA LEU A 374 3.86 0.39 -24.75
C LEU A 374 3.13 -0.91 -25.15
N LYS A 375 3.53 -1.59 -26.22
CA LYS A 375 2.85 -2.83 -26.66
C LYS A 375 3.48 -4.07 -25.99
N THR A 376 2.79 -4.72 -25.04
CA THR A 376 3.22 -6.03 -24.49
C THR A 376 2.09 -6.91 -24.01
N SER A 377 2.35 -8.22 -24.02
CA SER A 377 1.57 -9.25 -23.34
C SER A 377 1.85 -9.30 -21.84
N GLU A 378 3.06 -8.95 -21.39
CA GLU A 378 3.48 -9.00 -19.99
C GLU A 378 3.07 -7.75 -19.22
N THR A 379 1.84 -7.75 -18.71
CA THR A 379 1.29 -6.60 -17.95
C THR A 379 1.38 -6.76 -16.43
N LYS A 380 1.66 -7.98 -15.94
CA LYS A 380 1.60 -8.29 -14.50
C LYS A 380 2.61 -7.50 -13.67
N ASN A 381 3.79 -7.24 -14.21
CA ASN A 381 4.89 -6.57 -13.51
C ASN A 381 4.99 -5.06 -13.84
N MET A 382 4.05 -4.53 -14.60
CA MET A 382 4.01 -3.09 -14.90
C MET A 382 3.38 -2.33 -13.73
N GLY A 383 4.24 -1.81 -12.87
CA GLY A 383 3.86 -0.96 -11.75
C GLY A 383 4.99 -0.04 -11.32
N ALA A 384 4.63 1.03 -10.64
CA ALA A 384 5.57 1.95 -10.00
C ALA A 384 5.38 1.85 -8.49
N THR A 385 6.48 1.75 -7.75
CA THR A 385 6.45 1.87 -6.29
C THR A 385 6.83 3.29 -5.91
N VAL A 386 5.94 3.98 -5.23
CA VAL A 386 6.15 5.37 -4.79
C VAL A 386 6.08 5.44 -3.26
N LYS A 387 6.93 6.29 -2.68
CA LYS A 387 6.93 6.59 -1.25
C LYS A 387 6.82 8.08 -1.03
N PHE A 388 5.87 8.46 -0.22
CA PHE A 388 5.68 9.84 0.21
C PHE A 388 6.22 10.02 1.62
N PHE A 389 6.87 11.15 1.88
CA PHE A 389 7.38 11.55 3.19
C PHE A 389 6.68 12.84 3.62
N GLU A 390 6.60 13.09 4.92
CA GLU A 390 6.03 14.33 5.45
C GLU A 390 6.98 15.51 5.22
N VAL A 391 6.42 16.65 4.82
CA VAL A 391 7.15 17.91 4.73
C VAL A 391 7.62 18.30 6.15
N PRO A 392 8.92 18.58 6.35
CA PRO A 392 9.45 19.00 7.64
C PRO A 392 8.73 20.25 8.18
N PRO A 393 8.49 20.37 9.51
CA PRO A 393 9.01 19.50 10.55
C PRO A 393 8.30 18.14 10.67
N GLY A 394 7.07 18.00 10.17
CA GLY A 394 6.30 16.75 10.18
C GLY A 394 6.15 16.12 11.58
N SER A 395 5.78 14.84 11.62
CA SER A 395 5.69 14.02 12.84
C SER A 395 7.04 13.85 13.54
N ILE A 396 8.13 13.71 12.76
CA ILE A 396 9.48 13.52 13.30
C ILE A 396 9.96 14.77 14.05
N GLY A 397 9.69 15.96 13.52
CA GLY A 397 10.03 17.21 14.19
C GLY A 397 9.21 17.43 15.45
N LYS A 398 7.90 17.10 15.44
CA LYS A 398 7.07 17.10 16.66
C LYS A 398 7.63 16.14 17.73
N SER A 399 8.06 14.94 17.32
CA SER A 399 8.70 14.00 18.25
C SER A 399 10.07 14.47 18.74
N ALA A 400 10.82 15.20 17.91
CA ALA A 400 12.11 15.80 18.30
C ALA A 400 11.91 16.87 19.38
N ILE A 401 10.91 17.75 19.21
CA ILE A 401 10.56 18.78 20.20
C ILE A 401 10.19 18.12 21.54
N ALA A 402 9.33 17.09 21.50
CA ALA A 402 8.95 16.35 22.71
C ALA A 402 10.15 15.66 23.39
N ALA A 403 11.06 15.06 22.61
CA ALA A 403 12.26 14.42 23.13
C ALA A 403 13.24 15.42 23.76
N VAL A 404 13.44 16.58 23.13
CA VAL A 404 14.27 17.68 23.68
C VAL A 404 13.64 18.23 24.96
N ALA A 405 12.32 18.46 24.98
CA ALA A 405 11.62 18.93 26.17
C ALA A 405 11.76 17.94 27.34
N ALA A 406 11.56 16.64 27.09
CA ALA A 406 11.78 15.61 28.09
C ALA A 406 13.23 15.57 28.58
N CYS A 407 14.20 15.69 27.68
CA CYS A 407 15.61 15.74 28.04
C CYS A 407 15.94 16.92 28.97
N LEU A 408 15.49 18.13 28.62
CA LEU A 408 15.72 19.32 29.43
C LEU A 408 15.08 19.20 30.82
N VAL A 409 13.85 18.67 30.88
CA VAL A 409 13.14 18.45 32.15
C VAL A 409 13.85 17.41 33.02
N VAL A 410 14.27 16.28 32.45
CA VAL A 410 15.03 15.24 33.18
C VAL A 410 16.36 15.78 33.69
N LEU A 411 17.08 16.57 32.89
CA LEU A 411 18.34 17.20 33.30
C LEU A 411 18.14 18.24 34.41
N ALA A 412 17.13 19.11 34.28
CA ALA A 412 16.83 20.14 35.27
C ALA A 412 16.43 19.53 36.61
N VAL A 413 15.51 18.55 36.60
CA VAL A 413 15.10 17.84 37.81
C VAL A 413 16.28 17.05 38.39
N GLY A 414 17.04 16.35 37.57
CA GLY A 414 18.23 15.62 38.01
C GLY A 414 19.24 16.54 38.71
N ALA A 415 19.48 17.74 38.18
CA ALA A 415 20.34 18.74 38.80
C ALA A 415 19.77 19.25 40.14
N VAL A 416 18.47 19.60 40.18
CA VAL A 416 17.80 20.04 41.43
C VAL A 416 17.88 18.96 42.51
N VAL A 417 17.59 17.71 42.16
CA VAL A 417 17.66 16.56 43.07
C VAL A 417 19.09 16.30 43.56
N THR A 418 20.09 16.58 42.72
CA THR A 418 21.52 16.43 43.06
C THR A 418 22.02 17.54 43.97
N TRP A 419 21.55 18.78 43.79
CA TRP A 419 21.97 19.92 44.60
C TRP A 419 21.15 20.10 45.88
N ALA A 420 19.99 19.44 45.99
CA ALA A 420 19.21 19.45 47.21
C ALA A 420 19.92 18.64 48.32
N PRO A 421 20.05 19.19 49.54
CA PRO A 421 20.72 18.49 50.64
C PRO A 421 19.99 17.21 51.04
N THR A 422 18.65 17.20 50.95
CA THR A 422 17.86 15.98 51.01
C THR A 422 16.76 15.98 49.94
N VAL A 423 16.33 14.79 49.49
CA VAL A 423 15.20 14.64 48.57
C VAL A 423 13.88 15.15 49.17
N ALA A 424 13.79 15.22 50.50
CA ALA A 424 12.63 15.73 51.21
C ALA A 424 12.46 17.25 51.04
N ASP A 425 13.54 17.98 50.73
CA ASP A 425 13.51 19.43 50.51
C ASP A 425 13.00 19.82 49.11
N VAL A 426 12.85 18.83 48.22
CA VAL A 426 12.35 19.03 46.86
C VAL A 426 10.83 18.85 46.86
N ASP A 427 10.08 19.84 46.37
CA ASP A 427 8.64 19.71 46.17
C ASP A 427 8.35 18.62 45.14
N THR A 428 8.00 17.44 45.65
CA THR A 428 7.80 16.25 44.84
C THR A 428 6.58 16.33 43.95
N GLN A 429 5.59 17.17 44.29
CA GLN A 429 4.38 17.34 43.48
C GLN A 429 4.69 18.11 42.20
N ILE A 430 5.39 19.24 42.34
CA ILE A 430 5.81 20.06 41.20
C ILE A 430 6.77 19.26 40.31
N VAL A 431 7.75 18.55 40.89
CA VAL A 431 8.71 17.75 40.13
C VAL A 431 8.03 16.59 39.40
N ALA A 432 7.17 15.83 40.08
CA ALA A 432 6.44 14.73 39.44
C ALA A 432 5.55 15.24 38.29
N PHE A 433 4.89 16.38 38.47
CA PHE A 433 4.11 17.01 37.42
C PHE A 433 4.98 17.40 36.22
N LEU A 434 6.10 18.11 36.45
CA LEU A 434 7.03 18.51 35.40
C LEU A 434 7.57 17.30 34.62
N LEU A 435 7.97 16.22 35.31
CA LEU A 435 8.43 14.99 34.68
C LEU A 435 7.33 14.29 33.87
N ALA A 436 6.07 14.38 34.28
CA ALA A 436 4.96 13.76 33.57
C ALA A 436 4.54 14.51 32.29
N VAL A 437 4.68 15.84 32.26
CA VAL A 437 4.20 16.71 31.16
C VAL A 437 4.74 16.28 29.77
N PRO A 438 6.05 16.05 29.56
CA PRO A 438 6.56 15.60 28.27
C PRO A 438 6.00 14.24 27.85
N GLY A 439 5.75 13.34 28.82
CA GLY A 439 5.12 12.05 28.57
C GLY A 439 3.65 12.19 28.13
N ILE A 440 2.88 13.04 28.81
CA ILE A 440 1.48 13.34 28.45
C ILE A 440 1.43 13.99 27.06
N ALA A 441 2.29 14.97 26.79
CA ALA A 441 2.39 15.62 25.48
C ALA A 441 2.76 14.60 24.39
N ALA A 442 3.69 13.69 24.66
CA ALA A 442 4.07 12.65 23.70
C ALA A 442 2.92 11.67 23.40
N ALA A 443 2.16 11.27 24.44
CA ALA A 443 0.98 10.44 24.28
C ALA A 443 -0.12 11.15 23.47
N TRP A 444 -0.36 12.43 23.77
CA TRP A 444 -1.33 13.26 23.05
C TRP A 444 -0.96 13.40 21.56
N LEU A 445 0.29 13.80 21.27
CA LEU A 445 0.81 13.92 19.90
C LEU A 445 0.76 12.58 19.14
N GLY A 446 0.92 11.45 19.84
CA GLY A 446 0.78 10.12 19.25
C GLY A 446 -0.67 9.78 18.87
N LEU A 447 -1.65 10.26 19.64
CA LEU A 447 -3.08 9.98 19.45
C LEU A 447 -3.75 10.92 18.44
N GLU A 448 -3.34 12.18 18.37
CA GLU A 448 -3.99 13.23 17.56
C GLU A 448 -3.78 13.08 16.04
N SER A 449 -2.80 12.26 15.59
CA SER A 449 -2.51 11.99 14.16
C SER A 449 -3.57 11.13 13.42
N ARG A 450 -4.81 11.06 13.92
CA ARG A 450 -5.88 10.23 13.34
C ARG A 450 -6.69 10.92 12.24
N GLN A 451 -6.19 12.00 11.62
CA GLN A 451 -6.83 12.59 10.42
C GLN A 451 -6.86 11.62 9.23
N GLY A 452 -6.19 10.48 9.36
CA GLY A 452 -6.65 9.28 8.70
C GLY A 452 -6.11 9.13 7.28
N ALA A 453 -5.26 10.00 6.77
CA ALA A 453 -4.56 9.75 5.52
C ALA A 453 -3.69 8.47 5.58
N LEU A 454 -3.51 7.78 4.44
CA LEU A 454 -2.75 6.52 4.35
C LEU A 454 -1.32 6.63 4.90
N PHE A 455 -0.71 7.81 4.80
CA PHE A 455 0.73 8.03 5.03
C PHE A 455 1.06 8.81 6.31
N ASP A 456 0.11 8.94 7.23
CA ASP A 456 0.33 9.79 8.41
C ASP A 456 1.12 9.09 9.53
N GLY A 457 2.13 9.79 10.03
CA GLY A 457 2.97 9.40 11.15
C GLY A 457 4.03 8.37 10.78
N SER A 458 5.29 8.80 10.75
CA SER A 458 6.41 7.88 10.58
C SER A 458 6.53 6.91 11.75
N LEU A 459 6.92 5.65 11.49
CA LEU A 459 7.18 4.66 12.56
C LEU A 459 8.22 5.20 13.55
N THR A 460 9.25 5.89 13.05
CA THR A 460 10.31 6.48 13.87
C THR A 460 9.76 7.54 14.83
N ALA A 461 8.86 8.42 14.38
CA ALA A 461 8.23 9.40 15.25
C ALA A 461 7.41 8.73 16.36
N ARG A 462 6.64 7.67 16.04
CA ARG A 462 5.85 6.95 17.06
C ARG A 462 6.71 6.23 18.10
N LEU A 463 7.79 5.58 17.66
CA LEU A 463 8.75 4.96 18.57
C LEU A 463 9.47 6.00 19.42
N SER A 464 9.78 7.16 18.84
CA SER A 464 10.37 8.28 19.57
C SER A 464 9.42 8.82 20.64
N LEU A 465 8.14 9.03 20.32
CA LEU A 465 7.14 9.48 21.29
C LEU A 465 6.94 8.44 22.41
N LEU A 466 6.92 7.16 22.08
CA LEU A 466 6.86 6.08 23.07
C LEU A 466 8.09 6.09 23.99
N ALA A 467 9.29 6.23 23.42
CA ALA A 467 10.52 6.33 24.21
C ALA A 467 10.50 7.56 25.12
N THR A 468 10.04 8.72 24.62
CA THR A 468 9.86 9.94 25.41
C THR A 468 8.89 9.73 26.58
N PHE A 469 7.77 9.04 26.34
CA PHE A 469 6.82 8.67 27.39
C PHE A 469 7.45 7.76 28.45
N LEU A 470 8.19 6.72 28.03
CA LEU A 470 8.84 5.79 28.97
C LEU A 470 9.96 6.44 29.78
N ILE A 471 10.74 7.34 29.19
CA ILE A 471 11.77 8.12 29.91
C ILE A 471 11.11 9.01 30.97
N SER A 472 10.03 9.70 30.61
CA SER A 472 9.27 10.57 31.51
C SER A 472 8.65 9.80 32.68
N LEU A 473 8.06 8.63 32.39
CA LEU A 473 7.50 7.72 33.38
C LEU A 473 8.58 7.12 34.29
N GLY A 474 9.71 6.72 33.70
CA GLY A 474 10.87 6.22 34.43
C GLY A 474 11.45 7.26 35.38
N ALA A 475 11.57 8.52 34.94
CA ALA A 475 12.01 9.64 35.78
C ALA A 475 11.07 9.86 36.96
N SER A 476 9.75 9.90 36.68
CA SER A 476 8.73 10.11 37.71
C SER A 476 8.73 8.98 38.74
N THR A 477 8.86 7.73 38.28
CA THR A 477 8.92 6.54 39.15
C THR A 477 10.19 6.54 39.99
N LEU A 478 11.34 6.87 39.40
CA LEU A 478 12.61 6.98 40.12
C LEU A 478 12.51 8.02 41.23
N MET A 479 11.94 9.20 40.94
CA MET A 479 11.73 10.25 41.94
C MET A 479 10.85 9.76 43.09
N LEU A 480 9.73 9.08 42.81
CA LEU A 480 8.85 8.54 43.84
C LEU A 480 9.53 7.48 44.71
N LEU A 481 10.32 6.57 44.12
CA LEU A 481 11.05 5.53 44.85
C LEU A 481 12.17 6.09 45.74
N MET A 482 12.82 7.16 45.30
CA MET A 482 13.82 7.86 46.10
C MET A 482 13.16 8.64 47.24
N HIS A 483 12.05 9.33 46.97
CA HIS A 483 11.28 10.04 47.99
C HIS A 483 10.71 9.09 49.05
N SER A 484 10.27 7.89 48.66
CA SER A 484 9.77 6.88 49.60
C SER A 484 10.88 6.17 50.40
N GLY A 485 12.15 6.50 50.17
CA GLY A 485 13.30 5.90 50.84
C GLY A 485 13.58 4.43 50.45
N ILE A 486 12.90 3.91 49.42
CA ILE A 486 13.13 2.55 48.91
C ILE A 486 14.49 2.48 48.22
N LEU A 487 14.80 3.49 47.42
CA LEU A 487 16.11 3.67 46.82
C LEU A 487 16.89 4.71 47.62
N ARG A 488 17.98 4.29 48.26
CA ARG A 488 18.91 5.21 48.92
C ARG A 488 19.82 5.83 47.89
N MET A 489 19.97 7.15 47.92
CA MET A 489 20.99 7.85 47.14
C MET A 489 22.37 7.33 47.53
N ASN A 490 23.08 6.75 46.56
CA ASN A 490 24.51 6.49 46.71
C ASN A 490 25.24 7.52 45.84
N PRO A 491 25.75 8.61 46.42
CA PRO A 491 26.57 9.57 45.69
C PRO A 491 27.90 8.91 45.34
N LYS A 492 27.89 8.12 44.27
CA LYS A 492 29.11 7.68 43.60
C LYS A 492 29.29 8.63 42.43
N HIS A 493 30.28 9.51 42.53
CA HIS A 493 30.63 10.47 41.49
C HIS A 493 31.02 9.74 40.20
N VAL A 494 30.06 9.47 39.32
CA VAL A 494 30.32 8.80 38.03
C VAL A 494 30.55 9.81 36.91
N LEU A 495 30.03 11.04 37.04
CA LEU A 495 30.28 12.14 36.12
C LEU A 495 30.74 13.38 36.90
N VAL A 496 31.91 13.91 36.56
CA VAL A 496 32.57 15.04 37.25
C VAL A 496 31.69 16.30 37.33
N LEU A 497 30.68 16.43 36.47
CA LEU A 497 29.78 17.59 36.39
C LEU A 497 28.44 17.40 37.14
N LEU A 498 28.08 16.19 37.55
CA LEU A 498 26.86 15.90 38.29
C LEU A 498 27.21 14.91 39.40
N GLU A 499 27.20 15.36 40.65
CA GLU A 499 27.26 14.48 41.84
C GLU A 499 25.97 13.65 42.01
N ALA A 500 25.37 13.24 40.90
CA ALA A 500 24.07 12.59 40.83
C ALA A 500 24.19 11.10 41.12
N ASP A 501 23.11 10.54 41.66
CA ASP A 501 22.94 9.09 41.74
C ASP A 501 23.11 8.43 40.35
N LEU A 502 23.68 7.21 40.33
CA LEU A 502 23.93 6.47 39.09
C LEU A 502 22.65 6.29 38.25
N ALA A 503 21.49 6.10 38.88
CA ALA A 503 20.22 5.93 38.18
C ALA A 503 19.80 7.21 37.43
N TRP A 504 19.94 8.38 38.06
CA TRP A 504 19.69 9.68 37.41
C TRP A 504 20.66 9.94 36.28
N THR A 505 21.94 9.61 36.49
CA THR A 505 22.98 9.74 35.47
C THR A 505 22.66 8.89 34.24
N ILE A 506 22.28 7.62 34.42
CA ILE A 506 21.87 6.73 33.32
C ILE A 506 20.65 7.30 32.60
N LEU A 507 19.64 7.75 33.34
CA LEU A 507 18.41 8.27 32.75
C LEU A 507 18.65 9.55 31.93
N ALA A 508 19.48 10.47 32.45
CA ALA A 508 19.91 11.68 31.76
C ALA A 508 20.71 11.36 30.48
N LEU A 509 21.65 10.41 30.55
CA LEU A 509 22.40 9.97 29.35
C LEU A 509 21.47 9.36 28.30
N VAL A 510 20.49 8.54 28.72
CA VAL A 510 19.48 7.95 27.82
C VAL A 510 18.60 9.04 27.20
N SER A 511 18.16 10.04 27.97
CA SER A 511 17.34 11.15 27.45
C SER A 511 18.10 12.03 26.47
N VAL A 512 19.38 12.34 26.75
CA VAL A 512 20.26 13.08 25.84
C VAL A 512 20.49 12.29 24.55
N ALA A 513 20.87 11.02 24.65
CA ALA A 513 21.10 10.18 23.49
C ALA A 513 19.86 10.06 22.60
N HIS A 514 18.68 9.91 23.21
CA HIS A 514 17.40 9.88 22.51
C HIS A 514 17.09 11.21 21.80
N ALA A 515 17.19 12.33 22.50
CA ALA A 515 16.95 13.66 21.92
C ALA A 515 17.91 13.95 20.74
N VAL A 516 19.21 13.67 20.90
CA VAL A 516 20.22 13.83 19.84
C VAL A 516 19.87 12.94 18.65
N TYR A 517 19.55 11.67 18.87
CA TYR A 517 19.19 10.74 17.80
C TYR A 517 18.01 11.25 16.97
N VAL A 518 16.92 11.66 17.62
CA VAL A 518 15.70 12.11 16.91
C VAL A 518 15.95 13.43 16.19
N CYS A 519 16.69 14.37 16.79
CA CYS A 519 17.11 15.61 16.15
C CYS A 519 17.97 15.35 14.91
N CYS A 520 18.91 14.41 14.97
CA CYS A 520 19.73 13.99 13.81
C CYS A 520 18.86 13.41 12.69
N VAL A 521 17.89 12.54 13.02
CA VAL A 521 16.96 11.97 12.03
C VAL A 521 16.09 13.06 11.41
N TRP A 522 15.54 13.98 12.22
CA TRP A 522 14.76 15.13 11.75
C TRP A 522 15.59 16.02 10.82
N TRP A 523 16.81 16.39 11.24
CA TRP A 523 17.73 17.21 10.47
C TRP A 523 18.09 16.57 9.13
N HIS A 524 18.39 15.27 9.12
CA HIS A 524 18.65 14.53 7.90
C HIS A 524 17.45 14.57 6.94
N ARG A 525 16.22 14.40 7.47
CA ARG A 525 14.98 14.51 6.67
C ARG A 525 14.76 15.92 6.13
N ALA A 526 15.00 16.95 6.95
CA ALA A 526 14.89 18.35 6.54
C ALA A 526 15.90 18.71 5.44
N ARG A 527 17.17 18.31 5.61
CA ARG A 527 18.22 18.48 4.59
C ARG A 527 17.88 17.75 3.30
N TYR A 528 17.37 16.52 3.39
CA TYR A 528 16.94 15.75 2.21
C TYR A 528 15.81 16.44 1.45
N TYR A 529 14.79 16.94 2.15
CA TYR A 529 13.70 17.71 1.55
C TYR A 529 14.22 19.00 0.87
N ARG A 530 15.06 19.77 1.57
CA ARG A 530 15.69 20.98 1.02
C ARG A 530 16.47 20.69 -0.27
N MET A 531 17.26 19.60 -0.29
CA MET A 531 18.02 19.18 -1.46
C MET A 531 17.11 18.89 -2.67
N LEU A 532 15.94 18.28 -2.45
CA LEU A 532 14.98 18.04 -3.52
C LEU A 532 14.38 19.35 -4.05
N MET A 533 14.04 20.28 -3.16
CA MET A 533 13.47 21.60 -3.52
C MET A 533 14.44 22.47 -4.30
N THR A 534 15.74 22.42 -3.97
CA THR A 534 16.79 23.20 -4.65
C THR A 534 17.32 22.55 -5.92
N LYS A 535 16.87 21.33 -6.26
CA LYS A 535 17.34 20.67 -7.48
C LYS A 535 16.95 21.53 -8.68
N PRO A 536 17.91 22.01 -9.50
CA PRO A 536 17.60 22.89 -10.61
C PRO A 536 16.56 22.25 -11.51
N GLY A 537 15.74 23.12 -12.09
CA GLY A 537 14.92 22.71 -13.19
C GLY A 537 15.84 22.20 -14.29
N ASP A 538 15.97 20.88 -14.46
CA ASP A 538 16.45 20.32 -15.72
C ASP A 538 15.49 20.82 -16.81
N ASN A 539 15.75 22.04 -17.30
CA ASN A 539 15.24 22.60 -18.54
C ASN A 539 15.86 21.84 -19.73
N SER A 540 16.89 21.03 -19.45
CA SER A 540 17.58 20.04 -20.28
C SER A 540 16.76 18.77 -20.55
N ALA A 541 15.46 18.94 -20.82
CA ALA A 541 14.80 18.09 -21.82
C ALA A 541 14.68 18.84 -23.16
N SER A 542 15.56 19.83 -23.40
CA SER A 542 16.07 20.11 -24.73
C SER A 542 17.02 18.98 -25.14
N MET A 543 16.75 18.35 -26.29
CA MET A 543 17.73 17.60 -27.10
C MET A 543 18.23 16.23 -26.58
N LEU A 544 17.32 15.25 -26.53
CA LEU A 544 17.64 13.88 -27.00
C LEU A 544 16.61 13.50 -28.08
N SER A 545 16.46 14.42 -29.02
CA SER A 545 16.10 14.14 -30.40
C SER A 545 17.39 14.25 -31.18
N ASP A 546 18.16 13.17 -31.19
CA ASP A 546 19.03 12.73 -32.29
C ASP A 546 18.99 11.21 -32.29
#